data_AF-A0AAV0Q3Y7-F1
#
_entry.id   AF-A0AAV0Q3Y7-F1
#
_cell.length_a   1.000
_cell.length_b   1.000
_cell.length_c   1.000
_cell.angle_alpha   90.00
_cell.angle_beta   90.00
_cell.angle_gamma   90.00
#
_symmetry.space_group_name_H-M   'P 1'
#
loop_
_entity.id
_entity.type
_entity.pdbx_description
1 polymer ?
#
loop_
_entity_poly.entity_id
_entity_poly.type
_entity_poly.pdbx_seq_one_letter_code
_entity_poly.pdbx_strand_id
1 'polypeptide(L)'
;MQYLITHFSEFQLACLGSFFIHESVFFLSGLPYIFLERAGWFSKHKIQLKNNSPAAQEKCITRLILYHFGVNLPVMLVSYPVFKHMGMKISLPLPSWRVVLTQILFYFILEDFIFYWGHRILHTKWLYKHVHSVHHEYATPFGLTSEYAHPAEILFLGFATIIGPAITGPHLSTLWLWMVLRVLETVEVHSGYHFPWSLSNFLPLYGGR
;
A
#
# COMPACT_ATOMS: atom_id res chain seq x y z
N MET A 1 -15.45 14.88 -8.23
CA MET A 1 -15.80 15.14 -6.82
C MET A 1 -17.26 15.51 -6.65
N GLN A 2 -17.78 16.57 -7.30
CA GLN A 2 -19.21 16.97 -7.17
C GLN A 2 -20.19 15.80 -7.35
N TYR A 3 -20.04 15.03 -8.45
CA TYR A 3 -20.86 13.84 -8.69
C TYR A 3 -20.77 12.81 -7.56
N LEU A 4 -19.58 12.59 -7.01
CA LEU A 4 -19.39 11.58 -5.96
C LEU A 4 -20.13 11.97 -4.68
N ILE A 5 -20.00 13.23 -4.25
CA ILE A 5 -20.60 13.70 -3.00
C ILE A 5 -22.12 13.87 -3.08
N THR A 6 -22.70 13.95 -4.30
CA THR A 6 -24.16 14.01 -4.50
C THR A 6 -24.81 12.64 -4.61
N HIS A 7 -24.05 11.60 -5.00
CA HIS A 7 -24.60 10.26 -5.25
C HIS A 7 -24.22 9.21 -4.21
N PHE A 8 -23.23 9.49 -3.35
CA PHE A 8 -22.76 8.56 -2.33
C PHE A 8 -22.63 9.23 -0.98
N SER A 9 -22.90 8.48 0.09
CA SER A 9 -22.66 8.94 1.46
C SER A 9 -21.17 9.09 1.75
N GLU A 10 -20.84 9.94 2.73
CA GLU A 10 -19.48 10.09 3.25
C GLU A 10 -18.87 8.74 3.67
N PHE A 11 -19.66 7.88 4.32
CA PHE A 11 -19.24 6.55 4.72
C PHE A 11 -18.88 5.67 3.52
N GLN A 12 -19.73 5.63 2.49
CA GLN A 12 -19.48 4.86 1.27
C GLN A 12 -18.22 5.35 0.56
N LEU A 13 -18.02 6.65 0.44
CA LEU A 13 -16.83 7.21 -0.20
C LEU A 13 -15.56 6.90 0.61
N ALA A 14 -15.59 7.13 1.92
CA ALA A 14 -14.43 6.93 2.78
C ALA A 14 -14.04 5.46 2.96
N CYS A 15 -14.99 4.53 2.93
CA CYS A 15 -14.71 3.11 3.13
C CYS A 15 -14.66 2.36 1.79
N LEU A 16 -15.79 2.26 1.09
CA LEU A 16 -15.89 1.46 -0.14
C LEU A 16 -15.15 2.13 -1.29
N GLY A 17 -15.26 3.45 -1.44
CA GLY A 17 -14.52 4.19 -2.46
C GLY A 17 -13.00 4.05 -2.28
N SER A 18 -12.52 4.21 -1.04
CA SER A 18 -11.11 3.97 -0.69
C SER A 18 -10.68 2.53 -0.97
N PHE A 19 -11.50 1.54 -0.58
CA PHE A 19 -11.20 0.12 -0.85
C PHE A 19 -11.11 -0.15 -2.36
N PHE A 20 -12.07 0.32 -3.17
CA PHE A 20 -12.01 0.13 -4.61
C PHE A 20 -10.80 0.80 -5.25
N ILE A 21 -10.43 2.01 -4.81
CA ILE A 21 -9.23 2.69 -5.30
C ILE A 21 -7.98 1.88 -4.93
N HIS A 22 -7.87 1.44 -3.68
CA HIS A 22 -6.78 0.59 -3.21
C HIS A 22 -6.64 -0.67 -4.07
N GLU A 23 -7.69 -1.50 -4.14
CA GLU A 23 -7.68 -2.75 -4.90
C GLU A 23 -7.36 -2.53 -6.37
N SER A 24 -7.94 -1.49 -6.97
CA SER A 24 -7.69 -1.17 -8.38
C SER A 24 -6.23 -0.83 -8.61
N VAL A 25 -5.66 0.06 -7.79
CA VAL A 25 -4.26 0.49 -7.94
C VAL A 25 -3.32 -0.69 -7.67
N PHE A 26 -3.57 -1.46 -6.61
CA PHE A 26 -2.76 -2.60 -6.23
C PHE A 26 -2.70 -3.67 -7.32
N PHE A 27 -3.85 -4.14 -7.81
CA PHE A 27 -3.88 -5.17 -8.85
C PHE A 27 -3.44 -4.65 -10.22
N LEU A 28 -3.83 -3.43 -10.61
CA LEU A 28 -3.42 -2.87 -11.91
C LEU A 28 -1.92 -2.55 -11.97
N SER A 29 -1.28 -2.24 -10.84
CA SER A 29 0.18 -2.05 -10.80
C SER A 29 0.94 -3.37 -10.61
N GLY A 30 0.40 -4.33 -9.87
CA GLY A 30 1.08 -5.59 -9.57
C GLY A 30 0.95 -6.70 -10.63
N LEU A 31 -0.23 -6.87 -11.25
CA LEU A 31 -0.45 -7.90 -12.27
C LEU A 31 0.45 -7.76 -13.52
N PRO A 32 0.77 -6.54 -14.01
CA PRO A 32 1.74 -6.39 -15.09
C PRO A 32 3.08 -7.06 -14.80
N TYR A 33 3.61 -6.98 -13.57
CA TYR A 33 4.88 -7.63 -13.22
C TYR A 33 4.83 -9.15 -13.30
N ILE A 34 3.70 -9.75 -12.93
CA ILE A 34 3.47 -11.20 -13.11
C ILE A 34 3.43 -11.55 -14.59
N PHE A 35 2.76 -10.74 -15.40
CA PHE A 35 2.72 -10.94 -16.85
C PHE A 35 4.13 -10.84 -17.47
N LEU A 36 4.91 -9.82 -17.12
CA LEU A 36 6.30 -9.67 -17.56
C LEU A 36 7.16 -10.87 -17.17
N GLU A 37 7.00 -11.36 -15.93
CA GLU A 37 7.72 -12.54 -15.43
C GLU A 37 7.36 -13.80 -16.22
N ARG A 38 6.06 -14.04 -16.48
CA ARG A 38 5.60 -15.21 -17.25
C ARG A 38 6.00 -15.15 -18.72
N ALA A 39 6.02 -13.96 -19.31
CA ALA A 39 6.43 -13.75 -20.69
C ALA A 39 7.96 -13.77 -20.88
N GLY A 40 8.74 -13.72 -19.80
CA GLY A 40 10.20 -13.61 -19.85
C GLY A 40 10.70 -12.26 -20.37
N TRP A 41 9.86 -11.22 -20.32
CA TRP A 41 10.20 -9.89 -20.82
C TRP A 41 11.07 -9.13 -19.83
N PHE A 42 11.91 -8.23 -20.34
CA PHE A 42 12.81 -7.39 -19.54
C PHE A 42 13.71 -8.16 -18.55
N SER A 43 14.09 -9.40 -18.87
CA SER A 43 14.95 -10.26 -18.03
C SER A 43 16.25 -9.57 -17.59
N LYS A 44 16.82 -8.68 -18.42
CA LYS A 44 18.00 -7.87 -18.09
C LYS A 44 17.84 -6.93 -16.90
N HIS A 45 16.60 -6.53 -16.58
CA HIS A 45 16.27 -5.65 -15.45
C HIS A 45 15.79 -6.45 -14.24
N LYS A 46 15.75 -7.78 -14.33
CA LYS A 46 15.27 -8.61 -13.25
C LYS A 46 16.36 -8.78 -12.19
N ILE A 47 15.99 -8.57 -10.93
CA ILE A 47 16.93 -8.65 -9.80
C ILE A 47 17.25 -10.12 -9.48
N GLN A 48 16.24 -10.98 -9.53
CA GLN A 48 16.34 -12.40 -9.16
C GLN A 48 15.99 -13.29 -10.35
N LEU A 49 16.88 -14.23 -10.69
CA LEU A 49 16.72 -15.08 -11.88
C LEU A 49 15.68 -16.20 -11.69
N LYS A 50 15.40 -16.59 -10.44
CA LYS A 50 14.42 -17.63 -10.13
C LYS A 50 13.02 -17.02 -10.16
N ASN A 51 12.05 -17.73 -10.73
CA ASN A 51 10.64 -17.33 -10.74
C ASN A 51 9.83 -18.22 -9.81
N ASN A 52 8.74 -17.69 -9.27
CA ASN A 52 7.75 -18.53 -8.59
C ASN A 52 6.95 -19.31 -9.64
N SER A 53 6.48 -20.50 -9.27
CA SER A 53 5.59 -21.26 -10.15
C SER A 53 4.22 -20.55 -10.29
N PRO A 54 3.49 -20.75 -11.41
CA PRO A 54 2.15 -20.21 -11.57
C PRO A 54 1.21 -20.58 -10.40
N ALA A 55 1.28 -21.82 -9.91
CA ALA A 55 0.49 -22.28 -8.77
C ALA A 55 0.83 -21.53 -7.47
N ALA A 56 2.10 -21.18 -7.25
CA ALA A 56 2.51 -20.38 -6.10
C ALA A 56 1.99 -18.94 -6.20
N GLN A 57 2.04 -18.34 -7.40
CA GLN A 57 1.46 -17.03 -7.66
C GLN A 57 -0.07 -17.02 -7.44
N GLU A 58 -0.77 -18.04 -7.93
CA GLU A 58 -2.22 -18.19 -7.73
C GLU A 58 -2.58 -18.33 -6.24
N LYS A 59 -1.85 -19.17 -5.49
CA LYS A 59 -2.02 -19.30 -4.04
C LYS A 59 -1.82 -17.95 -3.32
N CYS A 60 -0.82 -17.17 -3.73
CA CYS A 60 -0.58 -15.83 -3.21
C CYS A 60 -1.79 -14.92 -3.47
N ILE A 61 -2.26 -14.85 -4.72
CA ILE A 61 -3.38 -14.00 -5.13
C ILE A 61 -4.65 -14.37 -4.37
N THR A 62 -4.97 -15.66 -4.25
CA THR A 62 -6.15 -16.10 -3.48
C THR A 62 -6.07 -15.66 -2.02
N ARG A 63 -4.92 -15.84 -1.37
CA ARG A 63 -4.73 -15.40 0.03
C ARG A 63 -4.79 -13.89 0.18
N LEU A 64 -4.20 -13.13 -0.74
CA LEU A 64 -4.28 -11.66 -0.77
C LEU A 64 -5.73 -11.20 -0.82
N ILE A 65 -6.52 -11.72 -1.76
CA ILE A 65 -7.96 -11.40 -1.85
C ILE A 65 -8.65 -11.70 -0.52
N LEU A 66 -8.40 -12.86 0.10
CA LEU A 66 -8.97 -13.19 1.40
C LEU A 66 -8.54 -12.21 2.51
N TYR A 67 -7.29 -11.75 2.53
CA TYR A 67 -6.83 -10.77 3.51
C TYR A 67 -7.35 -9.36 3.25
N HIS A 68 -7.48 -8.94 1.99
CA HIS A 68 -7.99 -7.62 1.65
C HIS A 68 -9.47 -7.50 2.04
N PHE A 69 -10.27 -8.53 1.74
CA PHE A 69 -11.67 -8.55 2.16
C PHE A 69 -11.86 -8.89 3.64
N GLY A 70 -11.03 -9.76 4.22
CA GLY A 70 -11.16 -10.23 5.59
C GLY A 70 -10.51 -9.35 6.65
N VAL A 71 -9.57 -8.48 6.26
CA VAL A 71 -8.81 -7.60 7.16
C VAL A 71 -8.91 -6.14 6.70
N ASN A 72 -8.47 -5.81 5.48
CA ASN A 72 -8.37 -4.40 5.05
C ASN A 72 -9.74 -3.73 5.00
N LEU A 73 -10.74 -4.35 4.37
CA LEU A 73 -12.08 -3.80 4.27
C LEU A 73 -12.73 -3.60 5.67
N PRO A 74 -12.76 -4.58 6.59
CA PRO A 74 -13.22 -4.37 7.96
C PRO A 74 -12.49 -3.23 8.67
N VAL A 75 -11.17 -3.13 8.54
CA VAL A 75 -10.37 -2.05 9.14
C VAL A 75 -10.79 -0.69 8.59
N MET A 76 -10.97 -0.57 7.27
CA MET A 76 -11.45 0.68 6.65
C MET A 76 -12.83 1.07 7.18
N LEU A 77 -13.76 0.12 7.26
CA LEU A 77 -15.13 0.35 7.78
C LEU A 77 -15.11 0.83 9.24
N VAL A 78 -14.30 0.20 10.09
CA VAL A 78 -14.17 0.54 11.52
C VAL A 78 -13.39 1.84 11.73
N SER A 79 -12.48 2.21 10.83
CA SER A 79 -11.66 3.41 10.96
C SER A 79 -12.41 4.71 10.66
N TYR A 80 -13.52 4.67 9.91
CA TYR A 80 -14.22 5.87 9.46
C TYR A 80 -14.64 6.84 10.58
N PRO A 81 -15.24 6.40 11.71
CA PRO A 81 -15.58 7.31 12.81
C PRO A 81 -14.36 8.01 13.40
N VAL A 82 -13.21 7.33 13.46
CA VAL A 82 -11.95 7.89 13.94
C VAL A 82 -11.47 8.98 13.00
N PHE A 83 -11.41 8.72 11.69
CA PHE A 83 -11.02 9.73 10.71
C PHE A 83 -11.95 10.94 10.67
N LYS A 84 -13.27 10.71 10.83
CA LYS A 84 -14.25 11.79 10.94
C LYS A 84 -14.01 12.64 12.19
N HIS A 85 -13.73 12.01 13.33
CA HIS A 85 -13.39 12.71 14.57
C HIS A 85 -12.08 13.51 14.46
N MET A 86 -11.11 12.97 13.71
CA MET A 86 -9.82 13.62 13.44
C MET A 86 -9.89 14.70 12.35
N GLY A 87 -11.08 15.04 11.86
CA GLY A 87 -11.31 16.20 11.01
C GLY A 87 -11.22 15.93 9.51
N MET A 88 -11.29 14.68 9.06
CA MET A 88 -11.34 14.35 7.63
C MET A 88 -12.51 15.07 6.94
N LYS A 89 -12.24 15.66 5.77
CA LYS A 89 -13.23 16.42 4.99
C LYS A 89 -13.55 15.73 3.66
N ILE A 90 -14.82 15.78 3.25
CA ILE A 90 -15.28 15.19 1.97
C ILE A 90 -15.99 16.26 1.10
N SER A 91 -16.16 17.48 1.61
CA SER A 91 -16.88 18.57 0.94
C SER A 91 -15.99 19.42 0.03
N LEU A 92 -16.62 20.09 -0.94
CA LEU A 92 -15.98 21.16 -1.71
C LEU A 92 -15.83 22.45 -0.87
N PRO A 93 -14.84 23.32 -1.21
CA PRO A 93 -13.86 23.18 -2.29
C PRO A 93 -12.75 22.17 -1.98
N LEU A 94 -12.09 21.66 -3.03
CA LEU A 94 -10.91 20.82 -2.88
C LEU A 94 -9.76 21.62 -2.22
N PRO A 95 -8.86 20.96 -1.47
CA PRO A 95 -7.70 21.62 -0.91
C PRO A 95 -6.79 22.17 -2.00
N SER A 96 -6.11 23.28 -1.70
CA SER A 96 -5.08 23.82 -2.61
C SER A 96 -3.92 22.82 -2.75
N TRP A 97 -3.24 22.83 -3.90
CA TRP A 97 -2.07 21.98 -4.13
C TRP A 97 -0.97 22.19 -3.08
N ARG A 98 -0.82 23.40 -2.53
CA ARG A 98 0.13 23.65 -1.44
C ARG A 98 -0.17 22.81 -0.21
N VAL A 99 -1.45 22.70 0.17
CA VAL A 99 -1.89 21.86 1.30
C VAL A 99 -1.66 20.39 0.98
N VAL A 100 -2.07 19.95 -0.22
CA VAL A 100 -1.90 18.56 -0.66
C VAL A 100 -0.43 18.16 -0.62
N LEU A 101 0.46 18.92 -1.26
CA LEU A 101 1.90 18.61 -1.32
C LEU A 101 2.55 18.61 0.06
N THR A 102 2.21 19.58 0.92
CA THR A 102 2.76 19.63 2.29
C THR A 102 2.33 18.41 3.10
N GLN A 103 1.07 18.01 3.00
CA GLN A 103 0.54 16.82 3.66
C GLN A 103 1.20 15.53 3.13
N ILE A 104 1.29 15.36 1.81
CA ILE A 104 1.92 14.17 1.20
C ILE A 104 3.39 14.04 1.62
N LEU A 105 4.17 15.13 1.57
CA LEU A 105 5.57 15.11 2.02
C LEU A 105 5.69 14.75 3.50
N PHE A 106 4.82 15.31 4.34
CA PHE A 106 4.78 14.97 5.76
C PHE A 106 4.45 13.48 5.97
N TYR A 107 3.52 12.92 5.20
CA TYR A 107 3.14 11.51 5.31
C TYR A 107 4.27 10.57 4.92
N PHE A 108 4.97 10.84 3.81
CA PHE A 108 6.16 10.06 3.42
C PHE A 108 7.21 10.04 4.53
N ILE A 109 7.59 11.21 5.07
CA ILE A 109 8.60 11.29 6.13
C ILE A 109 8.18 10.51 7.38
N LEU A 110 6.92 10.67 7.80
CA LEU A 110 6.43 10.02 9.02
C LEU A 110 6.27 8.51 8.84
N GLU A 111 5.69 8.09 7.72
CA GLU A 111 5.48 6.69 7.40
C GLU A 111 6.81 5.96 7.23
N ASP A 112 7.76 6.50 6.46
CA ASP A 112 9.10 5.93 6.31
C ASP A 112 9.79 5.73 7.66
N PHE A 113 9.69 6.73 8.56
CA PHE A 113 10.27 6.62 9.90
C PHE A 113 9.64 5.48 10.71
N ILE A 114 8.31 5.41 10.75
CA ILE A 114 7.59 4.37 11.52
C ILE A 114 7.81 3.00 10.91
N PHE A 115 7.74 2.90 9.58
CA PHE A 115 7.96 1.68 8.83
C PHE A 115 9.37 1.14 9.07
N TYR A 116 10.41 1.97 8.94
CA TYR A 116 11.80 1.55 9.15
C TYR A 116 12.03 0.91 10.51
N TRP A 117 11.62 1.60 11.58
CA TRP A 117 11.80 1.10 12.94
C TRP A 117 10.90 -0.10 13.25
N GLY A 118 9.66 -0.06 12.78
CA GLY A 118 8.71 -1.16 12.91
C GLY A 118 9.18 -2.42 12.21
N HIS A 119 9.68 -2.29 10.98
CA HIS A 119 10.24 -3.38 10.20
C HIS A 119 11.44 -4.00 10.92
N ARG A 120 12.35 -3.19 11.45
CA ARG A 120 13.46 -3.69 12.28
C ARG A 120 12.97 -4.46 13.51
N ILE A 121 11.88 -4.02 14.15
CA ILE A 121 11.26 -4.75 15.27
C ILE A 121 10.65 -6.08 14.80
N LEU A 122 9.99 -6.11 13.64
CA LEU A 122 9.44 -7.34 13.03
C LEU A 122 10.54 -8.38 12.75
N HIS A 123 11.78 -7.95 12.52
CA HIS A 123 12.96 -8.81 12.37
C HIS A 123 13.55 -9.36 13.68
N THR A 124 12.97 -9.04 14.84
CA THR A 124 13.36 -9.72 16.09
C THR A 124 12.95 -11.20 16.04
N LYS A 125 13.73 -12.09 16.68
CA LYS A 125 13.58 -13.55 16.57
C LYS A 125 12.13 -14.06 16.73
N TRP A 126 11.39 -13.51 17.69
CA TRP A 126 10.02 -13.94 17.96
C TRP A 126 9.04 -13.44 16.89
N LEU A 127 9.08 -12.14 16.58
CA LEU A 127 8.18 -11.55 15.58
C LEU A 127 8.48 -12.09 14.18
N TYR A 128 9.75 -12.29 13.86
CA TYR A 128 10.14 -12.89 12.58
C TYR A 128 9.52 -14.27 12.42
N LYS A 129 9.68 -15.15 13.41
CA LYS A 129 9.22 -16.53 13.33
C LYS A 129 7.69 -16.68 13.25
N HIS A 130 6.94 -15.79 13.87
CA HIS A 130 5.49 -15.96 14.03
C HIS A 130 4.64 -14.99 13.21
N VAL A 131 5.24 -13.88 12.75
CA VAL A 131 4.52 -12.81 12.04
C VAL A 131 5.21 -12.55 10.70
N HIS A 132 6.45 -12.05 10.72
CA HIS A 132 7.12 -11.54 9.51
C HIS A 132 7.59 -12.64 8.54
N SER A 133 7.68 -13.89 8.99
CA SER A 133 8.04 -15.02 8.12
C SER A 133 7.01 -15.26 7.02
N VAL A 134 5.74 -14.87 7.23
CA VAL A 134 4.71 -14.97 6.19
C VAL A 134 5.03 -14.01 5.04
N HIS A 135 5.44 -12.78 5.36
CA HIS A 135 5.86 -11.80 4.37
C HIS A 135 7.09 -12.26 3.57
N HIS A 136 8.00 -12.98 4.23
CA HIS A 136 9.17 -13.58 3.60
C HIS A 136 8.95 -15.00 3.02
N GLU A 137 7.71 -15.50 2.91
CA GLU A 137 7.42 -16.84 2.33
C GLU A 137 7.91 -16.93 0.86
N TYR A 138 7.82 -15.83 0.11
CA TYR A 138 8.28 -15.75 -1.28
C TYR A 138 9.69 -15.15 -1.36
N ALA A 139 10.70 -16.02 -1.44
CA ALA A 139 12.10 -15.60 -1.57
C ALA A 139 12.37 -14.75 -2.84
N THR A 140 11.54 -14.92 -3.86
CA THR A 140 11.53 -14.07 -5.05
C THR A 140 10.25 -13.24 -5.05
N PRO A 141 10.24 -12.03 -4.47
CA PRO A 141 9.05 -11.19 -4.49
C PRO A 141 8.67 -10.81 -5.93
N PHE A 142 7.37 -10.74 -6.15
CA PHE A 142 6.74 -10.12 -7.32
C PHE A 142 5.74 -9.08 -6.80
N GLY A 143 5.37 -8.08 -7.60
CA GLY A 143 4.68 -6.88 -7.10
C GLY A 143 3.52 -7.12 -6.12
N LEU A 144 2.72 -8.17 -6.31
CA LEU A 144 1.60 -8.51 -5.40
C LEU A 144 2.03 -9.10 -4.05
N THR A 145 3.23 -9.65 -3.91
CA THR A 145 3.76 -10.12 -2.61
C THR A 145 4.00 -8.98 -1.62
N SER A 146 3.97 -7.73 -2.07
CA SER A 146 4.19 -6.55 -1.25
C SER A 146 3.19 -6.39 -0.10
N GLU A 147 1.95 -6.85 -0.29
CA GLU A 147 0.92 -6.86 0.76
C GLU A 147 0.58 -8.28 1.26
N TYR A 148 1.36 -9.28 0.82
CA TYR A 148 1.24 -10.63 1.33
C TYR A 148 1.94 -10.71 2.68
N ALA A 149 1.19 -10.58 3.76
CA ALA A 149 1.73 -10.58 5.12
C ALA A 149 0.77 -11.23 6.11
N HIS A 150 1.28 -11.48 7.32
CA HIS A 150 0.44 -11.94 8.42
C HIS A 150 -0.57 -10.83 8.82
N PRO A 151 -1.83 -11.13 9.20
CA PRO A 151 -2.82 -10.10 9.56
C PRO A 151 -2.34 -9.08 10.60
N ALA A 152 -1.56 -9.51 11.59
CA ALA A 152 -0.97 -8.60 12.57
C ALA A 152 0.02 -7.58 11.96
N GLU A 153 0.78 -8.01 10.96
CA GLU A 153 1.67 -7.12 10.21
C GLU A 153 0.87 -6.18 9.32
N ILE A 154 -0.17 -6.66 8.64
CA ILE A 154 -1.11 -5.82 7.87
C ILE A 154 -1.69 -4.71 8.75
N LEU A 155 -2.12 -5.02 9.98
CA LEU A 155 -2.64 -4.02 10.92
C LEU A 155 -1.57 -3.00 11.34
N PHE A 156 -0.34 -3.45 11.60
CA PHE A 156 0.78 -2.56 11.94
C PHE A 156 1.13 -1.62 10.78
N LEU A 157 1.28 -2.16 9.56
CA LEU A 157 1.60 -1.39 8.35
C LEU A 157 0.47 -0.42 7.99
N GLY A 158 -0.78 -0.88 8.13
CA GLY A 158 -1.95 -0.02 7.96
C GLY A 158 -1.94 1.15 8.95
N PHE A 159 -1.59 0.90 10.21
CA PHE A 159 -1.43 1.96 11.21
C PHE A 159 -0.31 2.96 10.85
N ALA A 160 0.86 2.47 10.41
CA ALA A 160 1.95 3.32 9.95
C ALA A 160 1.52 4.21 8.77
N THR A 161 0.75 3.66 7.84
CA THR A 161 0.23 4.37 6.67
C THR A 161 -0.79 5.45 7.02
N ILE A 162 -1.63 5.23 8.05
CA ILE A 162 -2.76 6.10 8.35
C ILE A 162 -2.49 7.16 9.42
N ILE A 163 -1.46 7.02 10.26
CA ILE A 163 -1.21 7.96 11.37
C ILE A 163 -0.94 9.39 10.91
N GLY A 164 -0.20 9.60 9.81
CA GLY A 164 0.03 10.94 9.26
C GLY A 164 -1.27 11.63 8.81
N PRO A 165 -2.08 10.99 7.95
CA PRO A 165 -3.42 11.46 7.62
C PRO A 165 -4.29 11.68 8.85
N ALA A 166 -4.28 10.76 9.81
CA ALA A 166 -5.04 10.89 11.04
C ALA A 166 -4.68 12.18 11.80
N ILE A 167 -3.38 12.51 11.96
CA ILE A 167 -2.92 13.72 12.65
C ILE A 167 -3.41 15.02 11.98
N THR A 168 -3.49 15.04 10.65
CA THR A 168 -3.71 16.28 9.88
C THR A 168 -5.15 16.49 9.43
N GLY A 169 -6.02 15.48 9.51
CA GLY A 169 -7.42 15.54 9.09
C GLY A 169 -7.58 15.98 7.62
N PRO A 170 -7.02 15.24 6.63
CA PRO A 170 -6.99 15.68 5.25
C PRO A 170 -8.36 15.65 4.59
N HIS A 171 -8.43 16.28 3.42
CA HIS A 171 -9.53 16.01 2.50
C HIS A 171 -9.41 14.58 1.95
N LEU A 172 -10.54 13.89 1.72
CA LEU A 172 -10.58 12.52 1.22
C LEU A 172 -9.80 12.33 -0.09
N SER A 173 -9.83 13.33 -0.98
CA SER A 173 -9.02 13.29 -2.21
C SER A 173 -7.50 13.28 -1.95
N THR A 174 -7.04 13.92 -0.88
CA THR A 174 -5.62 13.88 -0.47
C THR A 174 -5.29 12.52 0.14
N LEU A 175 -6.21 11.94 0.93
CA LEU A 175 -6.06 10.58 1.44
C LEU A 175 -6.00 9.54 0.31
N TRP A 176 -6.84 9.67 -0.71
CA TRP A 176 -6.79 8.81 -1.89
C TRP A 176 -5.50 8.98 -2.69
N LEU A 177 -5.03 10.22 -2.89
CA LEU A 177 -3.75 10.45 -3.55
C LEU A 177 -2.59 9.82 -2.76
N TRP A 178 -2.58 10.00 -1.44
CA TRP A 178 -1.61 9.37 -0.55
C TRP A 178 -1.60 7.84 -0.71
N MET A 179 -2.78 7.24 -0.62
CA MET A 179 -2.96 5.79 -0.76
C MET A 179 -2.46 5.28 -2.13
N VAL A 180 -2.81 5.98 -3.23
CA VAL A 180 -2.33 5.63 -4.57
C VAL A 180 -0.80 5.66 -4.64
N LEU A 181 -0.17 6.74 -4.17
CA LEU A 181 1.29 6.89 -4.20
C LEU A 181 1.98 5.79 -3.37
N ARG A 182 1.47 5.53 -2.16
CA ARG A 182 2.00 4.53 -1.25
C ARG A 182 1.89 3.11 -1.82
N VAL A 183 0.74 2.74 -2.39
CA VAL A 183 0.55 1.43 -3.03
C VAL A 183 1.47 1.27 -4.24
N LEU A 184 1.59 2.30 -5.08
CA LEU A 184 2.48 2.25 -6.24
C LEU A 184 3.95 2.04 -5.84
N GLU A 185 4.43 2.77 -4.85
CA GLU A 185 5.79 2.58 -4.34
C GLU A 185 5.98 1.18 -3.76
N THR A 186 5.05 0.73 -2.92
CA THR A 186 5.11 -0.60 -2.29
C THR A 186 5.14 -1.72 -3.33
N VAL A 187 4.35 -1.61 -4.40
CA VAL A 187 4.38 -2.59 -5.51
C VAL A 187 5.68 -2.50 -6.32
N GLU A 188 6.19 -1.28 -6.60
CA GLU A 188 7.44 -1.09 -7.35
C GLU A 188 8.63 -1.74 -6.65
N VAL A 189 8.80 -1.48 -5.35
CA VAL A 189 9.97 -1.97 -4.58
C VAL A 189 9.96 -3.49 -4.38
N HIS A 190 8.79 -4.14 -4.51
CA HIS A 190 8.61 -5.59 -4.47
C HIS A 190 8.44 -6.23 -5.85
N SER A 191 8.52 -5.44 -6.93
CA SER A 191 8.23 -5.93 -8.28
C SER A 191 9.15 -7.06 -8.75
N GLY A 192 10.36 -7.14 -8.17
CA GLY A 192 11.43 -8.03 -8.63
C GLY A 192 12.22 -7.46 -9.82
N TYR A 193 11.90 -6.24 -10.25
CA TYR A 193 12.56 -5.53 -11.35
C TYR A 193 13.23 -4.24 -10.85
N HIS A 194 14.34 -3.89 -11.48
CA HIS A 194 15.01 -2.62 -11.28
C HIS A 194 15.23 -1.94 -12.63
N PHE A 195 14.39 -0.95 -12.93
CA PHE A 195 14.46 -0.22 -14.19
C PHE A 195 15.36 1.02 -14.08
N PRO A 196 15.89 1.53 -15.21
CA PRO A 196 16.65 2.78 -15.22
C PRO A 196 15.86 4.00 -14.68
N TRP A 197 14.53 3.96 -14.78
CA TRP A 197 13.63 5.01 -14.29
C TRP A 197 13.01 4.70 -12.93
N SER A 198 13.44 3.63 -12.25
CA SER A 198 12.94 3.33 -10.91
C SER A 198 13.24 4.47 -9.94
N LEU A 199 12.27 4.82 -9.09
CA LEU A 199 12.36 5.98 -8.20
C LEU A 199 13.48 5.82 -7.16
N SER A 200 13.84 4.58 -6.82
CA SER A 200 15.00 4.25 -5.97
C SER A 200 16.33 4.79 -6.52
N ASN A 201 16.44 5.09 -7.82
CA ASN A 201 17.65 5.69 -8.38
C ASN A 201 17.80 7.19 -8.03
N PHE A 202 16.70 7.85 -7.68
CA PHE A 202 16.65 9.31 -7.47
C PHE A 202 16.42 9.70 -6.01
N LEU A 203 15.85 8.79 -5.22
CA LEU A 203 15.43 9.02 -3.84
C LEU A 203 16.11 8.01 -2.90
N PRO A 204 17.16 8.40 -2.14
CA PRO A 204 17.97 7.46 -1.35
C PRO A 204 17.23 6.79 -0.18
N LEU A 205 16.05 7.28 0.20
CA LEU A 205 15.21 6.72 1.26
C LEU A 205 13.97 5.98 0.73
N TYR A 206 13.82 5.87 -0.60
CA TYR A 206 12.66 5.24 -1.25
C TYR A 206 12.55 3.75 -0.91
N GLY A 207 11.37 3.32 -0.47
CA GLY A 207 11.10 1.92 -0.13
C GLY A 207 11.61 1.46 1.24
N GLY A 208 11.90 2.38 2.17
CA GLY A 208 12.12 2.04 3.58
C GLY A 208 13.35 1.16 3.88
N ARG A 209 14.45 1.32 3.12
CA ARG A 209 15.71 0.57 3.29
C ARG A 209 16.72 1.27 4.21
#